data_AF-A0A7S1ELA3-F1
#
_entry.id   AF-A0A7S1ELA3-F1
#
_cell.length_a   1.000
_cell.length_b   1.000
_cell.length_c   1.000
_cell.angle_alpha   90.00
_cell.angle_beta   90.00
_cell.angle_gamma   90.00
#
_symmetry.space_group_name_H-M   'P 1'
#
loop_
_entity.id
_entity.type
_entity.pdbx_description
1 polymer ?
#
loop_
_entity_poly.entity_id
_entity_poly.type
_entity_poly.pdbx_seq_one_letter_code
_entity_poly.pdbx_strand_id
1 'polypeptide(L)'
;YEEAVSCLKTVGAARSPRGKAEVIKDCFRLISAAVAKSQGEGGEDVYIEADDLIPIVCCVVAAAKVPHIVAEASLCSELIGQDDRMGELGCHVATLQGATSVIM
;
A
#
# COMPACT_ATOMS: atom_id res chain seq x y z
N TYR A 1 -5.10 -12.20 0.93
CA TYR A 1 -4.42 -10.93 1.25
C TYR A 1 -3.92 -10.84 2.70
N GLU A 2 -3.83 -11.94 3.46
CA GLU A 2 -3.42 -11.91 4.88
C GLU A 2 -1.98 -11.40 5.09
N GLU A 3 -1.08 -11.73 4.17
CA GLU A 3 0.30 -11.25 4.18
C GLU A 3 0.37 -9.73 4.01
N ALA A 4 -0.37 -9.17 3.05
CA ALA A 4 -0.46 -7.72 2.84
C ALA A 4 -1.03 -7.01 4.08
N VAL A 5 -2.10 -7.56 4.68
CA VAL A 5 -2.68 -7.06 5.94
C VAL A 5 -1.65 -7.07 7.07
N SER A 6 -0.87 -8.15 7.19
CA SER A 6 0.16 -8.27 8.23
C SER A 6 1.32 -7.32 8.00
N CYS A 7 1.74 -7.13 6.75
CA CYS A 7 2.75 -6.16 6.35
C CYS A 7 2.32 -4.74 6.72
N LEU A 8 1.11 -4.32 6.34
CA LEU A 8 0.63 -2.97 6.59
C LEU A 8 0.55 -2.62 8.08
N LYS A 9 0.24 -3.61 8.95
CA LYS A 9 0.28 -3.43 10.42
C LYS A 9 1.64 -3.01 10.95
N THR A 10 2.72 -3.27 10.22
CA THR A 10 4.08 -2.91 10.64
C THR A 10 4.47 -1.47 10.29
N VAL A 11 3.64 -0.72 9.55
CA VAL A 11 3.98 0.66 9.12
C VAL A 11 4.26 1.59 10.30
N GLY A 12 3.56 1.41 11.42
CA GLY A 12 3.79 2.18 12.65
C GLY A 12 5.16 1.92 13.30
N ALA A 13 5.77 0.76 13.04
CA ALA A 13 7.08 0.40 13.59
C ALA A 13 8.26 1.04 12.82
N ALA A 14 8.05 1.40 11.55
CA ALA A 14 9.05 2.10 10.76
C ALA A 14 9.22 3.55 11.27
N ARG A 15 10.47 3.99 11.48
CA ARG A 15 10.78 5.29 12.11
C ARG A 15 10.98 6.44 11.13
N SER A 16 11.30 6.16 9.86
CA SER A 16 11.51 7.18 8.84
C SER A 16 10.34 7.21 7.86
N PRO A 17 9.98 8.38 7.30
CA PRO A 17 8.94 8.50 6.27
C PRO A 17 9.21 7.59 5.08
N ARG A 18 10.48 7.53 4.62
CA ARG A 18 10.89 6.60 3.57
C ARG A 18 10.67 5.14 3.99
N GLY A 19 11.08 4.74 5.19
CA GLY A 19 10.89 3.37 5.67
C GLY A 19 9.41 2.98 5.76
N LYS A 20 8.54 3.91 6.16
CA LYS A 20 7.09 3.72 6.15
C LYS A 20 6.56 3.55 4.72
N ALA A 21 7.04 4.36 3.78
CA ALA A 21 6.67 4.24 2.38
C ALA A 21 7.13 2.91 1.76
N GLU A 22 8.29 2.39 2.14
CA GLU A 22 8.75 1.05 1.70
C GLU A 22 7.84 -0.07 2.25
N VAL A 23 7.38 0.03 3.50
CA VAL A 23 6.36 -0.91 4.05
C VAL A 23 5.07 -0.85 3.22
N ILE A 24 4.65 0.34 2.81
CA ILE A 24 3.48 0.51 1.94
C ILE A 24 3.75 -0.16 0.59
N LYS A 25 4.89 0.08 -0.05
CA LYS A 25 5.27 -0.59 -1.31
C LYS A 25 5.28 -2.11 -1.18
N ASP A 26 5.85 -2.66 -0.10
CA ASP A 26 5.85 -4.09 0.16
C ASP A 26 4.44 -4.66 0.32
N CYS A 27 3.53 -3.92 0.95
CA CYS A 27 2.12 -4.29 1.03
C CYS A 27 1.50 -4.39 -0.37
N PHE A 28 1.75 -3.42 -1.25
CA PHE A 28 1.27 -3.47 -2.65
C PHE A 28 1.87 -4.64 -3.43
N ARG A 29 3.16 -4.94 -3.25
CA ARG A 29 3.79 -6.13 -3.85
C ARG A 29 3.11 -7.43 -3.41
N LEU A 30 2.75 -7.55 -2.14
CA LEU A 30 2.01 -8.70 -1.60
C LEU A 30 0.57 -8.78 -2.12
N ILE A 31 -0.07 -7.63 -2.39
CA ILE A 31 -1.36 -7.57 -3.09
C ILE A 31 -1.20 -8.12 -4.50
N SER A 32 -0.22 -7.64 -5.26
CA SER A 32 0.02 -8.10 -6.63
C SER A 32 0.30 -9.60 -6.70
N ALA A 33 1.15 -10.12 -5.82
CA ALA A 33 1.43 -11.55 -5.73
C ALA A 33 0.19 -12.38 -5.39
N ALA A 34 -0.70 -11.86 -4.54
CA ALA A 34 -1.96 -12.55 -4.19
C ALA A 34 -2.94 -12.58 -5.37
N VAL A 35 -3.04 -11.50 -6.14
CA VAL A 35 -3.86 -11.45 -7.36
C VAL A 35 -3.29 -12.40 -8.41
N ALA A 36 -1.98 -12.37 -8.63
CA ALA A 36 -1.29 -13.26 -9.56
C ALA A 36 -1.60 -14.73 -9.31
N LYS A 37 -1.45 -15.14 -8.05
CA LYS A 37 -1.76 -16.50 -7.61
C LYS A 37 -3.23 -16.86 -7.85
N SER A 38 -4.15 -15.92 -7.70
CA SER A 38 -5.59 -16.16 -7.91
C SER A 38 -5.96 -16.34 -9.38
N GLN A 39 -5.24 -15.68 -10.30
CA GLN A 39 -5.43 -15.79 -11.74
C GLN A 39 -4.75 -17.02 -12.36
N GLY A 40 -4.03 -17.81 -11.54
CA GLY A 40 -3.26 -18.97 -12.03
C GLY A 40 -1.99 -18.57 -12.79
N GLU A 41 -1.60 -17.29 -12.72
CA GLU A 41 -0.38 -16.78 -13.31
C GLU A 41 0.79 -17.08 -12.37
N GLY A 42 1.77 -17.83 -12.87
CA GLY A 42 3.03 -18.10 -12.16
C GLY A 42 4.04 -17.00 -12.45
N GLY A 43 3.99 -15.88 -11.73
CA GLY A 43 4.95 -14.79 -11.92
C GLY A 43 4.56 -13.51 -11.18
N GLU A 44 5.53 -12.60 -11.03
CA GLU A 44 5.37 -11.28 -10.37
C GLU A 44 4.70 -10.22 -11.27
N ASP A 45 4.54 -10.50 -12.57
CA ASP A 45 4.08 -9.52 -13.56
C ASP A 45 2.58 -9.63 -13.85
N VAL A 46 1.76 -9.47 -12.82
CA VAL A 46 0.31 -9.37 -13.00
C VAL A 46 -0.11 -7.93 -13.09
N TYR A 47 -0.71 -7.60 -14.24
CA TYR A 47 -1.26 -6.30 -14.50
C TYR A 47 -2.57 -6.15 -13.74
N ILE A 48 -2.57 -5.26 -12.75
CA ILE A 48 -3.76 -4.88 -11.99
C ILE A 48 -4.09 -3.45 -12.38
N GLU A 49 -5.26 -3.26 -12.98
CA GLU A 49 -5.76 -1.93 -13.27
C GLU A 49 -6.10 -1.19 -11.98
N ALA A 50 -5.99 0.14 -12.00
CA ALA A 50 -6.25 0.96 -10.82
C ALA A 50 -7.68 0.76 -10.27
N ASP A 51 -8.65 0.52 -11.16
CA ASP A 51 -10.05 0.27 -10.83
C ASP A 51 -10.24 -1.02 -10.01
N ASP A 52 -9.41 -2.03 -10.24
CA ASP A 52 -9.39 -3.28 -9.46
C ASP A 52 -8.54 -3.13 -8.18
N LEU A 53 -7.47 -2.33 -8.25
CA LEU A 53 -6.52 -2.15 -7.16
C LEU A 53 -7.14 -1.42 -5.96
N ILE A 54 -7.89 -0.33 -6.21
CA ILE A 54 -8.46 0.50 -5.14
C ILE A 54 -9.37 -0.31 -4.19
N PRO A 55 -10.36 -1.10 -4.67
CA PRO A 55 -11.19 -1.94 -3.81
C PRO A 55 -10.38 -2.93 -2.97
N ILE A 56 -9.32 -3.52 -3.55
CA ILE A 56 -8.44 -4.47 -2.84
C ILE A 56 -7.68 -3.75 -1.73
N VAL A 57 -7.09 -2.60 -2.02
CA VAL A 57 -6.39 -1.78 -1.02
C VAL A 57 -7.37 -1.36 0.09
N CYS A 58 -8.60 -0.98 -0.25
CA CYS A 58 -9.61 -0.65 0.75
C CYS A 58 -9.89 -1.82 1.71
N CYS A 59 -10.05 -3.03 1.16
CA CYS A 59 -10.23 -4.24 1.95
C CYS A 59 -9.04 -4.49 2.88
N VAL A 60 -7.80 -4.36 2.38
CA VAL A 60 -6.57 -4.54 3.16
C VAL A 60 -6.48 -3.52 4.29
N VAL A 61 -6.73 -2.24 4.02
CA VAL A 61 -6.71 -1.16 5.02
C VAL A 61 -7.75 -1.41 6.12
N ALA A 62 -8.99 -1.73 5.75
CA ALA A 62 -10.07 -2.01 6.69
C ALA A 62 -9.76 -3.25 7.57
N ALA A 63 -9.16 -4.28 6.99
CA ALA A 63 -8.76 -5.50 7.71
C ALA A 63 -7.53 -5.28 8.61
N ALA A 64 -6.58 -4.44 8.19
CA ALA A 64 -5.37 -4.17 8.94
C ALA A 64 -5.63 -3.37 10.23
N LYS A 65 -6.64 -2.48 10.23
CA LYS A 65 -7.03 -1.65 11.37
C LYS A 65 -5.83 -0.91 11.98
N VAL A 66 -4.98 -0.37 11.12
CA VAL A 66 -3.77 0.34 11.54
C VAL A 66 -4.17 1.66 12.22
N PRO A 67 -3.77 1.89 13.48
CA PRO A 67 -4.02 3.16 14.15
C PRO A 67 -3.39 4.32 13.37
N HIS A 68 -4.12 5.42 13.23
CA HIS A 68 -3.65 6.65 12.60
C HIS A 68 -3.13 6.48 11.15
N ILE A 69 -3.64 5.49 10.40
CA ILE A 69 -3.18 5.20 9.03
C ILE A 69 -3.19 6.42 8.10
N VAL A 70 -4.15 7.33 8.24
CA VAL A 70 -4.18 8.59 7.47
C VAL A 70 -3.01 9.49 7.80
N ALA A 71 -2.67 9.63 9.07
CA ALA A 71 -1.51 10.43 9.47
C ALA A 71 -0.21 9.80 8.96
N GLU A 72 -0.11 8.46 9.02
CA GLU A 72 1.05 7.72 8.51
C GLU A 72 1.23 7.91 7.00
N ALA A 73 0.14 7.81 6.21
CA ALA A 73 0.18 8.00 4.77
C ALA A 73 0.48 9.46 4.38
N SER A 74 -0.10 10.44 5.08
CA SER A 74 0.17 11.87 4.85
C SER A 74 1.62 12.23 5.18
N LEU A 75 2.17 11.71 6.29
CA LEU A 75 3.57 11.91 6.65
C LEU A 75 4.51 11.41 5.56
N CYS A 76 4.21 10.24 4.96
CA CYS A 76 4.98 9.72 3.83
C CYS A 76 4.90 10.66 2.64
N SER A 77 3.68 11.05 2.23
CA SER A 77 3.49 11.93 1.09
C SER A 77 4.26 13.24 1.27
N GLU A 78 4.20 13.87 2.44
CA GLU A 78 4.83 15.16 2.72
C GLU A 78 6.36 15.13 2.83
N LEU A 79 6.94 14.03 3.35
CA LEU A 79 8.35 14.00 3.77
C LEU A 79 9.26 13.07 2.95
N ILE A 80 8.73 12.24 2.05
CA ILE A 80 9.60 11.53 1.08
C ILE A 80 10.21 12.52 0.07
N GLY A 81 11.39 12.18 -0.45
CA GLY A 81 12.07 13.00 -1.45
C GLY A 81 11.24 13.16 -2.73
N GLN A 82 11.48 14.25 -3.48
CA GLN A 82 10.73 14.53 -4.70
C GLN A 82 10.84 13.40 -5.73
N ASP A 83 12.02 12.79 -5.87
CA ASP A 83 12.24 11.68 -6.80
C ASP A 83 11.40 10.44 -6.41
N ASP A 84 11.33 10.12 -5.12
CA ASP A 84 10.50 9.02 -4.62
C ASP A 84 9.01 9.32 -4.80
N ARG A 85 8.59 10.57 -4.57
CA ARG A 85 7.20 11.02 -4.72
C ARG A 85 6.70 10.95 -6.16
N MET A 86 7.58 11.19 -7.13
CA MET A 86 7.22 11.13 -8.56
C MET A 86 7.34 9.73 -9.16
N GLY A 87 7.88 8.77 -8.41
CA GLY A 87 8.04 7.38 -8.81
C GLY A 87 6.94 6.44 -8.30
N GLU A 88 7.22 5.16 -8.41
CA GLU A 88 6.35 4.06 -7.96
C GLU A 88 5.94 4.22 -6.47
N LEU A 89 6.88 4.65 -5.63
CA LEU A 89 6.65 4.82 -4.19
C LEU A 89 5.55 5.87 -3.92
N GLY A 90 5.60 7.00 -4.62
CA GLY A 90 4.57 8.03 -4.54
C GLY A 90 3.21 7.55 -5.04
N CYS A 91 3.17 6.75 -6.11
CA CYS A 91 1.93 6.14 -6.60
C CYS A 91 1.27 5.25 -5.53
N HIS A 92 2.04 4.40 -4.86
CA HIS A 92 1.51 3.51 -3.80
C HIS A 92 1.01 4.30 -2.59
N VAL A 93 1.76 5.34 -2.17
CA VAL A 93 1.34 6.23 -1.07
C VAL A 93 0.07 6.98 -1.43
N ALA A 94 -0.02 7.55 -2.64
CA ALA A 94 -1.22 8.25 -3.10
C ALA A 94 -2.44 7.32 -3.20
N THR A 95 -2.24 6.10 -3.68
CA THR A 95 -3.28 5.07 -3.77
C THR A 95 -3.78 4.68 -2.37
N LEU A 96 -2.87 4.53 -1.40
CA LEU A 96 -3.25 4.28 -0.01
C LEU A 96 -4.02 5.46 0.58
N GLN A 97 -3.62 6.70 0.32
CA GLN A 97 -4.36 7.89 0.76
C GLN A 97 -5.78 7.91 0.18
N GLY A 98 -5.93 7.63 -1.12
CA GLY A 98 -7.24 7.49 -1.77
C GLY A 98 -8.09 6.37 -1.16
N ALA A 99 -7.51 5.22 -0.85
CA ALA A 99 -8.23 4.15 -0.16
C ALA A 99 -8.67 4.57 1.25
N THR A 100 -7.82 5.27 2.00
CA THR A 100 -8.17 5.73 3.35
C THR A 100 -9.27 6.78 3.37
N SER A 101 -9.39 7.63 2.35
CA SER A 101 -10.44 8.65 2.27
C SER A 101 -11.81 8.08 1.89
N VAL A 102 -11.86 6.87 1.30
CA VAL A 102 -13.11 6.16 1.00
C VAL A 102 -13.68 5.47 2.25
N ILE A 103 -12.82 5.01 3.15
CA ILE A 103 -13.20 4.16 4.30
C ILE A 103 -13.52 4.99 5.55
N MET A 104 -12.92 6.16 5.72
CA MET A 104 -13.06 7.02 6.91
C MET A 104 -13.83 8.29 6.61
#